data_AF-A0A352RUP7-F1
#
_entry.id   AF-A0A352RUP7-F1
#
_cell.length_a   1.000
_cell.length_b   1.000
_cell.length_c   1.000
_cell.angle_alpha   90.00
_cell.angle_beta   90.00
_cell.angle_gamma   90.00
#
_symmetry.space_group_name_H-M   'P 1'
#
loop_
_entity.id
_entity.type
_entity.pdbx_description
1 polymer ?
#
loop_
_entity_poly.entity_id
_entity_poly.type
_entity_poly.pdbx_seq_one_letter_code
_entity_poly.pdbx_strand_id
1 'polypeptide(L)'
;FRSENISGSGIRALAEAIENEGMEVMGLTSYGDLTSFAQQSSRASTFIVSIDDDEFVRADDQPEAAAIEKLRAFVTEVRRRNTDLPIFLYGETRTSRHIPNDILRELHGFIHMFEDTPEFVARHIIREAKVYLDSLAPPFFKALIDYAQDSSYSWHCPGHSGGVAFLKSPVGQVFHQFFGENMLRADVCNAVEELGQLLDHTGPVAASERNAARIFNSDHMFFVTNGTSTSNKMVWHANVAPGDIVVVDRNCHKSILHAIMMTGAIPVFLMPTRNHYGIIGPIPKSEFDPETIRRKIENHPFASKAKNQKPRILTITQGTYDGVLYNAEQIKEMLTSEIDTLH
;
A
#
# COMPACT_ATOMS: atom_id res chain seq x y z
N PHE A 1 -26.29 21.17 7.91
CA PHE A 1 -26.11 21.59 9.32
C PHE A 1 -26.50 23.04 9.61
N ARG A 2 -26.90 23.86 8.62
CA ARG A 2 -27.37 25.22 8.90
C ARG A 2 -28.64 25.17 9.73
N SER A 3 -28.80 26.06 10.71
CA SER A 3 -29.98 26.07 11.60
C SER A 3 -31.23 26.65 10.93
N GLU A 4 -31.07 27.31 9.79
CA GLU A 4 -32.08 28.20 9.18
C GLU A 4 -32.92 27.54 8.07
N ASN A 5 -32.61 26.30 7.67
CA ASN A 5 -33.33 25.57 6.60
C ASN A 5 -33.80 24.17 7.04
N ILE A 6 -34.85 23.67 6.36
CA ILE A 6 -35.51 22.40 6.68
C ILE A 6 -34.54 21.21 6.53
N SER A 7 -33.69 21.25 5.51
CA SER A 7 -32.61 20.29 5.30
C SER A 7 -31.60 20.24 6.44
N GLY A 8 -31.31 21.40 7.03
CA GLY A 8 -30.48 21.55 8.20
C GLY A 8 -31.10 20.92 9.45
N SER A 9 -32.42 20.87 9.55
CA SER A 9 -33.12 20.11 10.59
C SER A 9 -33.04 18.59 10.33
N GLY A 10 -33.33 18.16 9.10
CA GLY A 10 -33.30 16.74 8.73
C GLY A 10 -31.92 16.09 8.90
N ILE A 11 -30.87 16.75 8.43
CA ILE A 11 -29.50 16.24 8.56
C ILE A 11 -29.01 16.18 10.02
N ARG A 12 -29.51 17.06 10.90
CA ARG A 12 -29.20 17.02 12.35
C ARG A 12 -29.90 15.85 13.03
N ALA A 13 -31.15 15.59 12.68
CA ALA A 13 -31.86 14.39 13.17
C ALA A 13 -31.17 13.10 12.70
N LEU A 14 -30.69 13.07 11.45
CA LEU A 14 -29.89 11.95 10.94
C LEU A 14 -28.55 11.82 11.67
N ALA A 15 -27.86 12.93 11.94
CA ALA A 15 -26.62 12.93 12.71
C ALA A 15 -26.83 12.36 14.12
N GLU A 16 -27.87 12.80 14.83
CA GLU A 16 -28.24 12.29 16.15
C GLU A 16 -28.58 10.79 16.10
N ALA A 17 -29.31 10.35 15.07
CA ALA A 17 -29.60 8.92 14.87
C ALA A 17 -28.33 8.09 14.64
N ILE A 18 -27.32 8.61 13.93
CA ILE A 18 -26.03 7.95 13.73
C ILE A 18 -25.21 7.91 15.04
N GLU A 19 -25.22 9.01 15.81
CA GLU A 19 -24.54 9.08 17.11
C GLU A 19 -25.15 8.11 18.13
N ASN A 20 -26.47 7.94 18.12
CA ASN A 20 -27.18 6.97 18.96
C ASN A 20 -26.79 5.50 18.66
N GLU A 21 -26.31 5.22 17.44
CA GLU A 21 -25.76 3.91 17.04
C GLU A 21 -24.25 3.77 17.37
N GLY A 22 -23.66 4.76 18.05
CA GLY A 22 -22.30 4.71 18.57
C GLY A 22 -21.21 5.18 17.59
N MET A 23 -21.59 5.89 16.53
CA MET A 23 -20.65 6.42 15.53
C MET A 23 -20.41 7.92 15.74
N GLU A 24 -19.18 8.39 15.52
CA GLU A 24 -18.82 9.80 15.62
C GLU A 24 -19.27 10.55 14.35
N VAL A 25 -20.03 11.65 14.51
CA VAL A 25 -20.45 12.50 13.39
C VAL A 25 -19.78 13.87 13.50
N MET A 26 -19.12 14.28 12.41
CA MET A 26 -18.55 15.62 12.29
C MET A 26 -19.38 16.45 11.30
N GLY A 27 -20.10 17.45 11.82
CA GLY A 27 -20.90 18.36 11.00
C GLY A 27 -20.09 19.52 10.44
N LEU A 28 -20.17 19.74 9.12
CA LEU A 28 -19.56 20.89 8.41
C LEU A 28 -20.64 21.69 7.67
N THR A 29 -20.45 23.00 7.56
CA THR A 29 -21.47 23.95 7.05
C THR A 29 -21.08 24.69 5.76
N SER A 30 -19.85 24.51 5.26
CA SER A 30 -19.32 25.19 4.08
C SER A 30 -18.54 24.25 3.15
N TYR A 31 -18.78 24.37 1.83
CA TYR A 31 -18.08 23.63 0.79
C TYR A 31 -16.60 24.02 0.62
N GLY A 32 -16.20 25.24 1.00
CA GLY A 32 -14.80 25.66 0.94
C GLY A 32 -13.91 24.86 1.90
N ASP A 33 -14.49 24.43 3.03
CA ASP A 33 -13.82 23.58 4.01
C ASP A 33 -13.77 22.11 3.55
N LEU A 34 -14.67 21.69 2.65
CA LEU A 34 -14.82 20.30 2.25
C LEU A 34 -13.66 19.77 1.39
N THR A 35 -13.03 20.59 0.54
CA THR A 35 -11.82 20.17 -0.20
C THR A 35 -10.62 19.99 0.73
N SER A 36 -10.38 20.93 1.64
CA SER A 36 -9.32 20.78 2.65
C SER A 36 -9.62 19.64 3.63
N PHE A 37 -10.90 19.37 3.91
CA PHE A 37 -11.33 18.26 4.76
C PHE A 37 -11.20 16.89 4.07
N ALA A 38 -11.59 16.76 2.79
CA ALA A 38 -11.32 15.56 2.00
C ALA A 38 -9.81 15.25 1.98
N GLN A 39 -8.97 16.29 2.04
CA GLN A 39 -7.53 16.14 2.16
C GLN A 39 -7.02 15.71 3.54
N GLN A 40 -7.80 15.91 4.61
CA GLN A 40 -7.38 15.60 5.98
C GLN A 40 -8.08 14.37 6.56
N SER A 41 -9.20 13.93 5.97
CA SER A 41 -10.05 12.91 6.54
C SER A 41 -9.65 11.49 6.11
N SER A 42 -8.46 11.04 6.56
CA SER A 42 -8.09 9.61 6.54
C SER A 42 -8.93 8.76 7.50
N ARG A 43 -9.72 9.41 8.37
CA ARG A 43 -10.56 8.78 9.39
C ARG A 43 -12.04 8.67 8.99
N ALA A 44 -12.46 9.32 7.92
CA ALA A 44 -13.84 9.18 7.45
C ALA A 44 -14.07 7.78 6.87
N SER A 45 -15.15 7.14 7.32
CA SER A 45 -15.67 5.91 6.73
C SER A 45 -16.77 6.17 5.71
N THR A 46 -17.38 7.37 5.70
CA THR A 46 -18.45 7.77 4.79
C THR A 46 -18.61 9.30 4.78
N PHE A 47 -19.04 9.88 3.66
CA PHE A 47 -19.51 11.25 3.56
C PHE A 47 -21.01 11.32 3.29
N ILE A 48 -21.70 12.25 3.95
CA ILE A 48 -23.09 12.61 3.66
C ILE A 48 -23.12 14.07 3.23
N VAL A 49 -23.48 14.34 1.99
CA VAL A 49 -23.54 15.69 1.44
C VAL A 49 -25.00 16.13 1.35
N SER A 50 -25.37 17.16 2.10
CA SER A 50 -26.71 17.74 2.06
C SER A 50 -26.80 18.80 0.96
N ILE A 51 -27.80 18.71 0.08
CA ILE A 51 -28.06 19.72 -0.96
C ILE A 51 -29.54 20.09 -0.97
N ASP A 52 -29.82 21.38 -1.09
CA ASP A 52 -31.18 21.93 -1.18
C ASP A 52 -31.52 22.31 -2.62
N ASP A 53 -32.81 22.21 -2.97
CA ASP A 53 -33.32 22.60 -4.29
C ASP A 53 -33.04 24.09 -4.63
N ASP A 54 -33.05 24.96 -3.62
CA ASP A 54 -32.73 26.39 -3.77
C ASP A 54 -31.26 26.65 -4.13
N GLU A 55 -30.37 25.67 -3.94
CA GLU A 55 -28.95 25.77 -4.32
C GLU A 55 -28.72 25.44 -5.81
N PHE A 56 -29.75 24.97 -6.54
CA PHE A 56 -29.69 24.72 -7.99
C PHE A 56 -30.05 25.94 -8.86
N VAL A 57 -30.26 27.11 -8.25
CA VAL A 57 -30.54 28.34 -8.99
C VAL A 57 -29.31 28.71 -9.83
N ARG A 58 -29.47 28.65 -11.15
CA ARG A 58 -28.47 29.12 -12.11
C ARG A 58 -28.42 30.64 -12.09
N ALA A 59 -27.23 31.22 -12.04
CA ALA A 59 -27.05 32.61 -12.42
C ALA A 59 -27.16 32.71 -13.95
N ASP A 60 -27.74 33.80 -14.48
CA ASP A 60 -28.05 33.96 -15.91
C ASP A 60 -26.83 33.79 -16.84
N ASP A 61 -25.60 33.88 -16.31
CA ASP A 61 -24.33 33.76 -17.04
C ASP A 61 -23.54 32.46 -16.79
N GLN A 62 -24.08 31.47 -16.05
CA GLN A 62 -23.37 30.22 -15.74
C GLN A 62 -24.04 28.96 -16.34
N PRO A 63 -23.26 28.03 -16.94
CA PRO A 63 -23.80 26.81 -17.55
C PRO A 63 -24.32 25.79 -16.52
N GLU A 64 -23.82 25.85 -15.28
CA GLU A 64 -24.12 24.91 -14.20
C GLU A 64 -24.40 25.70 -12.89
N ALA A 65 -25.20 25.15 -11.98
CA ALA A 65 -25.42 25.78 -10.68
C ALA A 65 -24.15 25.68 -9.83
N ALA A 66 -23.79 26.73 -9.10
CA ALA A 66 -22.56 26.77 -8.29
C ALA A 66 -22.46 25.62 -7.25
N ALA A 67 -23.60 25.07 -6.81
CA ALA A 67 -23.64 23.90 -5.93
C ALA A 67 -23.16 22.62 -6.62
N ILE A 68 -23.50 22.44 -7.91
CA ILE A 68 -23.05 21.28 -8.69
C ILE A 68 -21.54 21.36 -8.93
N GLU A 69 -21.01 22.54 -9.26
CA GLU A 69 -19.57 22.74 -9.43
C GLU A 69 -18.80 22.39 -8.14
N LYS A 70 -19.30 22.81 -6.98
CA LYS A 70 -18.73 22.48 -5.67
C LYS A 70 -18.84 21.00 -5.33
N LEU A 71 -19.99 20.37 -5.59
CA LEU A 71 -20.19 18.94 -5.39
C LEU A 71 -19.22 18.13 -6.27
N ARG A 72 -19.08 18.51 -7.54
CA ARG A 72 -18.14 17.90 -8.49
C ARG A 72 -16.70 18.01 -8.01
N ALA A 73 -16.29 19.20 -7.56
CA ALA A 73 -14.96 19.41 -7.00
C ALA A 73 -14.71 18.53 -5.76
N PHE A 74 -15.69 18.43 -4.86
CA PHE A 74 -15.61 17.58 -3.67
C PHE A 74 -15.47 16.10 -4.04
N VAL A 75 -16.36 15.58 -4.88
CA VAL A 75 -16.34 14.17 -5.30
C VAL A 75 -15.03 13.83 -6.00
N THR A 76 -14.55 14.72 -6.88
CA THR A 76 -13.27 14.54 -7.58
C THR A 76 -12.09 14.46 -6.61
N GLU A 77 -12.05 15.32 -5.58
CA GLU A 77 -10.98 15.32 -4.59
C GLU A 77 -11.03 14.08 -3.68
N VAL A 78 -12.23 13.62 -3.30
CA VAL A 78 -12.39 12.36 -2.55
C VAL A 78 -11.90 11.18 -3.41
N ARG A 79 -12.35 11.08 -4.66
CA ARG A 79 -12.01 9.97 -5.57
C ARG A 79 -10.55 9.93 -5.99
N ARG A 80 -9.87 11.08 -6.00
CA ARG A 80 -8.41 11.16 -6.20
C ARG A 80 -7.62 10.37 -5.13
N ARG A 81 -8.16 10.27 -3.91
CA ARG A 81 -7.49 9.60 -2.78
C ARG A 81 -8.11 8.24 -2.46
N ASN A 82 -9.41 8.11 -2.65
CA ASN A 82 -10.17 6.92 -2.29
C ASN A 82 -11.31 6.66 -3.28
N THR A 83 -11.12 5.61 -4.08
CA THR A 83 -12.07 5.18 -5.11
C THR A 83 -13.36 4.62 -4.53
N ASP A 84 -13.31 4.02 -3.35
CA ASP A 84 -14.38 3.18 -2.83
C ASP A 84 -15.08 3.76 -1.60
N LEU A 85 -14.63 4.91 -1.09
CA LEU A 85 -15.24 5.54 0.09
C LEU A 85 -16.72 5.92 -0.19
N PRO A 86 -17.66 5.51 0.68
CA PRO A 86 -19.07 5.84 0.52
C PRO A 86 -19.38 7.33 0.53
N ILE A 87 -20.09 7.80 -0.50
CA ILE A 87 -20.60 9.17 -0.58
C ILE A 87 -22.11 9.10 -0.81
N PHE A 88 -22.88 9.55 0.18
CA PHE A 88 -24.33 9.69 0.07
C PHE A 88 -24.69 11.15 -0.19
N LEU A 89 -25.70 11.34 -1.03
CA LEU A 89 -26.36 12.63 -1.16
C LEU A 89 -27.65 12.64 -0.34
N TYR A 90 -27.90 13.71 0.39
CA TYR A 90 -29.08 13.92 1.20
C TYR A 90 -29.84 15.14 0.67
N GLY A 91 -31.07 14.94 0.22
CA GLY A 91 -31.84 16.01 -0.42
C GLY A 91 -33.28 15.61 -0.74
N GLU A 92 -33.97 16.46 -1.49
CA GLU A 92 -35.35 16.21 -1.93
C GLU A 92 -35.39 15.34 -3.20
N THR A 93 -36.49 14.63 -3.42
CA THR A 93 -36.65 13.75 -4.59
C THR A 93 -36.52 14.50 -5.92
N ARG A 94 -36.87 15.79 -5.94
CA ARG A 94 -36.69 16.67 -7.11
C ARG A 94 -35.21 16.98 -7.38
N THR A 95 -34.41 17.18 -6.33
CA THR A 95 -32.96 17.41 -6.37
C THR A 95 -32.23 16.36 -7.21
N SER A 96 -32.58 15.09 -7.02
CA SER A 96 -31.97 13.95 -7.75
C SER A 96 -32.00 14.07 -9.27
N ARG A 97 -33.03 14.73 -9.83
CA ARG A 97 -33.23 14.85 -11.28
C ARG A 97 -32.31 15.89 -11.93
N HIS A 98 -31.71 16.76 -11.13
CA HIS A 98 -30.85 17.84 -11.58
C HIS A 98 -29.36 17.51 -11.49
N ILE A 99 -29.01 16.31 -11.02
CA ILE A 99 -27.62 15.90 -10.84
C ILE A 99 -27.08 15.31 -12.15
N PRO A 100 -25.95 15.81 -12.65
CA PRO A 100 -25.26 15.24 -13.78
C PRO A 100 -24.88 13.76 -13.59
N ASN A 101 -24.98 12.98 -14.68
CA ASN A 101 -24.68 11.54 -14.68
C ASN A 101 -23.26 11.19 -14.25
N ASP A 102 -22.30 12.07 -14.50
CA ASP A 102 -20.90 11.86 -14.13
C ASP A 102 -20.69 11.99 -12.62
N ILE A 103 -21.48 12.82 -11.92
CA ILE A 103 -21.50 12.84 -10.46
C ILE A 103 -22.26 11.63 -9.91
N LEU A 104 -23.45 11.31 -10.48
CA LEU A 104 -24.27 10.18 -10.01
C LEU A 104 -23.53 8.85 -10.01
N ARG A 105 -22.63 8.63 -10.99
CA ARG A 105 -21.80 7.42 -11.08
C ARG A 105 -20.82 7.26 -9.92
N GLU A 106 -20.43 8.35 -9.29
CA GLU A 106 -19.45 8.37 -8.20
C GLU A 106 -20.10 8.30 -6.81
N LEU A 107 -21.41 8.54 -6.73
CA LEU A 107 -22.17 8.48 -5.49
C LEU A 107 -22.59 7.04 -5.18
N HIS A 108 -22.60 6.69 -3.90
CA HIS A 108 -23.08 5.39 -3.44
C HIS A 108 -24.60 5.31 -3.38
N GLY A 109 -25.25 6.42 -3.04
CA GLY A 109 -26.71 6.46 -2.94
C GLY A 109 -27.26 7.87 -2.75
N PHE A 110 -28.56 7.99 -2.99
CA PHE A 110 -29.34 9.19 -2.71
C PHE A 110 -30.33 8.89 -1.58
N ILE A 111 -30.35 9.75 -0.56
CA ILE A 111 -31.23 9.66 0.60
C ILE A 111 -32.29 10.74 0.48
N HIS A 112 -33.54 10.28 0.45
CA HIS A 112 -34.73 11.14 0.34
C HIS A 112 -35.14 11.67 1.71
N MET A 113 -34.99 12.97 1.92
CA MET A 113 -35.15 13.64 3.22
C MET A 113 -36.50 13.41 3.92
N PHE A 114 -37.60 13.29 3.17
CA PHE A 114 -38.97 13.22 3.73
C PHE A 114 -39.65 11.86 3.52
N GLU A 115 -38.96 10.91 2.90
CA GLU A 115 -39.55 9.62 2.54
C GLU A 115 -39.12 8.49 3.49
N ASP A 116 -38.16 8.75 4.37
CA ASP A 116 -37.54 7.74 5.24
C ASP A 116 -37.32 8.24 6.67
N THR A 117 -37.20 7.33 7.64
CA THR A 117 -36.93 7.71 9.02
C THR A 117 -35.42 7.86 9.26
N PRO A 118 -34.99 8.85 10.07
CA PRO A 118 -33.57 9.03 10.39
C PRO A 118 -32.89 7.76 10.93
N GLU A 119 -33.59 6.94 11.71
CA GLU A 119 -33.06 5.71 12.31
C GLU A 119 -32.85 4.60 11.29
N PHE A 120 -33.72 4.50 10.28
CA PHE A 120 -33.53 3.53 9.20
C PHE A 120 -32.34 3.94 8.32
N VAL A 121 -32.31 5.21 7.91
CA VAL A 121 -31.22 5.76 7.09
C VAL A 121 -29.87 5.65 7.83
N ALA A 122 -29.82 5.97 9.12
CA ALA A 122 -28.60 5.85 9.92
C ALA A 122 -28.05 4.41 9.87
N ARG A 123 -28.90 3.40 10.12
CA ARG A 123 -28.48 1.99 10.05
C ARG A 123 -28.03 1.57 8.66
N HIS A 124 -28.67 2.09 7.61
CA HIS A 124 -28.23 1.83 6.23
C HIS A 124 -26.84 2.43 5.95
N ILE A 125 -26.61 3.69 6.29
CA ILE A 125 -25.32 4.35 6.13
C ILE A 125 -24.23 3.62 6.92
N ILE A 126 -24.51 3.26 8.17
CA ILE A 126 -23.57 2.53 9.03
C ILE A 126 -23.24 1.16 8.45
N ARG A 127 -24.22 0.48 7.84
CA ARG A 127 -23.98 -0.80 7.14
C ARG A 127 -23.00 -0.60 5.99
N GLU A 128 -23.21 0.38 5.12
CA GLU A 128 -22.31 0.63 3.98
C GLU A 128 -20.93 1.09 4.45
N ALA A 129 -20.86 1.90 5.49
CA ALA A 129 -19.60 2.27 6.15
C ALA A 129 -18.84 1.05 6.66
N LYS A 130 -19.53 0.09 7.29
CA LYS A 130 -18.94 -1.18 7.76
C LYS A 130 -18.45 -2.04 6.60
N VAL A 131 -19.25 -2.20 5.55
CA VAL A 131 -18.86 -2.93 4.33
C VAL A 131 -17.56 -2.35 3.75
N TYR A 132 -17.48 -1.02 3.66
CA TYR A 132 -16.27 -0.34 3.23
C TYR A 132 -15.09 -0.62 4.18
N LEU A 133 -15.26 -0.43 5.49
CA LEU A 133 -14.19 -0.68 6.47
C LEU A 133 -13.68 -2.12 6.46
N ASP A 134 -14.57 -3.11 6.31
CA ASP A 134 -14.23 -4.53 6.22
C ASP A 134 -13.42 -4.86 4.95
N SER A 135 -13.59 -4.07 3.89
CA SER A 135 -12.86 -4.24 2.63
C SER A 135 -11.44 -3.65 2.63
N LEU A 136 -11.12 -2.78 3.60
CA LEU A 136 -9.84 -2.06 3.62
C LEU A 136 -8.64 -2.94 3.97
N ALA A 137 -8.85 -3.89 4.88
CA ALA A 137 -7.75 -4.70 5.41
C ALA A 137 -7.28 -5.71 4.35
N PRO A 138 -5.97 -5.75 4.00
CA PRO A 138 -5.45 -6.76 3.11
C PRO A 138 -5.56 -8.17 3.75
N PRO A 139 -5.51 -9.25 2.94
CA PRO A 139 -5.95 -10.58 3.38
C PRO A 139 -5.31 -11.08 4.69
N PHE A 140 -3.98 -10.98 4.82
CA PHE A 140 -3.28 -11.42 6.03
C PHE A 140 -3.58 -10.53 7.24
N PHE A 141 -3.65 -9.20 7.05
CA PHE A 141 -3.94 -8.29 8.15
C PHE A 141 -5.38 -8.46 8.66
N LYS A 142 -6.34 -8.71 7.75
CA LYS A 142 -7.71 -9.03 8.12
C LYS A 142 -7.77 -10.30 8.98
N ALA A 143 -7.15 -11.39 8.53
CA ALA A 143 -7.09 -12.63 9.29
C ALA A 143 -6.41 -12.45 10.67
N LEU A 144 -5.37 -11.61 10.74
CA LEU A 144 -4.68 -11.30 11.99
C LEU A 144 -5.56 -10.47 12.97
N ILE A 145 -6.34 -9.52 12.46
CA ILE A 145 -7.33 -8.78 13.26
C ILE A 145 -8.37 -9.75 13.81
N ASP A 146 -8.94 -10.58 12.95
CA ASP A 146 -10.01 -11.50 13.33
C ASP A 146 -9.51 -12.49 14.41
N TYR A 147 -8.31 -13.07 14.23
CA TYR A 147 -7.66 -13.92 15.25
C TYR A 147 -7.45 -13.18 16.58
N ALA A 148 -6.95 -11.95 16.54
CA ALA A 148 -6.68 -11.17 17.75
C ALA A 148 -7.97 -10.82 18.50
N GLN A 149 -9.10 -10.67 17.79
CA GLN A 149 -10.41 -10.37 18.37
C GLN A 149 -11.10 -11.61 18.95
N ASP A 150 -10.89 -12.79 18.37
CA ASP A 150 -11.49 -14.05 18.82
C ASP A 150 -11.08 -14.48 20.24
N SER A 151 -10.08 -13.82 20.85
CA SER A 151 -9.74 -13.94 22.28
C SER A 151 -9.45 -15.39 22.73
N SER A 152 -8.94 -16.21 21.82
CA SER A 152 -8.65 -17.62 22.08
C SER A 152 -7.38 -17.78 22.91
N TYR A 153 -7.46 -18.59 23.98
CA TYR A 153 -6.28 -18.98 24.76
C TYR A 153 -5.48 -20.02 23.99
N SER A 154 -4.22 -19.69 23.70
CA SER A 154 -3.28 -20.58 23.04
C SER A 154 -2.37 -21.31 24.03
N TRP A 155 -2.13 -22.59 23.75
CA TRP A 155 -1.19 -23.45 24.49
C TRP A 155 0.12 -23.70 23.71
N HIS A 156 0.40 -22.84 22.73
CA HIS A 156 1.56 -22.91 21.86
C HIS A 156 2.44 -21.65 22.02
N CYS A 157 3.57 -21.61 21.31
CA CYS A 157 4.42 -20.43 21.26
C CYS A 157 3.72 -19.24 20.58
N PRO A 158 4.10 -17.99 20.86
CA PRO A 158 5.12 -17.57 21.82
C PRO A 158 4.70 -17.73 23.29
N GLY A 159 5.66 -18.03 24.18
CA GLY A 159 5.40 -18.32 25.60
C GLY A 159 4.90 -17.13 26.44
N HIS A 160 4.80 -15.92 25.85
CA HIS A 160 4.12 -14.81 26.51
C HIS A 160 2.59 -14.91 26.41
N SER A 161 2.06 -15.82 25.58
CA SER A 161 0.62 -16.12 25.44
C SER A 161 -0.22 -14.86 25.24
N GLY A 162 0.07 -14.10 24.19
CA GLY A 162 -0.66 -12.87 23.89
C GLY A 162 -0.38 -11.71 24.86
N GLY A 163 0.67 -11.81 25.68
CA GLY A 163 1.12 -10.76 26.59
C GLY A 163 0.93 -11.06 28.06
N VAL A 164 0.21 -12.14 28.40
CA VAL A 164 -0.09 -12.58 29.77
C VAL A 164 1.16 -12.76 30.62
N ALA A 165 2.26 -13.27 30.07
CA ALA A 165 3.49 -13.43 30.85
C ALA A 165 4.08 -12.09 31.33
N PHE A 166 3.95 -11.03 30.53
CA PHE A 166 4.47 -9.71 30.88
C PHE A 166 3.74 -9.11 32.08
N LEU A 167 2.46 -9.44 32.27
CA LEU A 167 1.67 -8.96 33.42
C LEU A 167 2.16 -9.50 34.77
N LYS A 168 2.99 -10.55 34.78
CA LYS A 168 3.50 -11.23 35.98
C LYS A 168 4.71 -10.55 36.62
N SER A 169 5.25 -9.48 36.04
CA SER A 169 6.37 -8.73 36.62
C SER A 169 6.17 -7.21 36.48
N PRO A 170 6.65 -6.37 37.42
CA PRO A 170 6.53 -4.92 37.31
C PRO A 170 7.14 -4.35 36.01
N VAL A 171 8.32 -4.82 35.61
CA VAL A 171 8.96 -4.40 34.35
C VAL A 171 8.18 -4.87 33.12
N GLY A 172 7.59 -6.07 33.18
CA GLY A 172 6.75 -6.58 32.12
C GLY A 172 5.44 -5.80 31.98
N GLN A 173 4.85 -5.30 33.07
CA GLN A 173 3.68 -4.42 32.96
C GLN A 173 4.01 -3.09 32.25
N VAL A 174 5.18 -2.51 32.51
CA VAL A 174 5.66 -1.33 31.76
C VAL A 174 5.80 -1.66 30.28
N PHE A 175 6.39 -2.81 29.94
CA PHE A 175 6.53 -3.27 28.55
C PHE A 175 5.15 -3.48 27.89
N HIS A 176 4.22 -4.14 28.58
CA HIS A 176 2.87 -4.40 28.10
C HIS A 176 2.09 -3.10 27.84
N GLN A 177 2.19 -2.12 28.75
CA GLN A 177 1.55 -0.82 28.57
C GLN A 177 2.18 -0.01 27.44
N PHE A 178 3.50 -0.08 27.28
CA PHE A 178 4.21 0.65 26.23
C PHE A 178 3.85 0.15 24.82
N PHE A 179 3.84 -1.17 24.60
CA PHE A 179 3.55 -1.74 23.28
C PHE A 179 2.06 -1.97 23.02
N GLY A 180 1.25 -2.13 24.07
CA GLY A 180 -0.18 -2.38 23.98
C GLY A 180 -0.53 -3.85 23.71
N GLU A 181 -1.73 -4.24 24.12
CA GLU A 181 -2.21 -5.63 24.04
C GLU A 181 -2.32 -6.13 22.60
N ASN A 182 -2.88 -5.33 21.68
CA ASN A 182 -3.10 -5.75 20.29
C ASN A 182 -1.82 -6.20 19.58
N MET A 183 -0.69 -5.52 19.84
CA MET A 183 0.61 -5.92 19.28
C MET A 183 1.02 -7.30 19.80
N LEU A 184 0.89 -7.52 21.11
CA LEU A 184 1.26 -8.77 21.76
C LEU A 184 0.31 -9.93 21.41
N ARG A 185 -0.95 -9.65 21.11
CA ARG A 185 -1.93 -10.63 20.61
C ARG A 185 -1.68 -11.02 19.16
N ALA A 186 -1.14 -10.09 18.37
CA ALA A 186 -0.73 -10.33 16.99
C ALA A 186 0.62 -11.04 16.87
N ASP A 187 1.42 -11.12 17.94
CA ASP A 187 2.66 -11.91 17.97
C ASP A 187 2.35 -13.40 18.18
N VAL A 188 2.24 -14.10 17.06
CA VAL A 188 1.83 -15.51 16.97
C VAL A 188 2.83 -16.31 16.16
N CYS A 189 2.87 -17.62 16.41
CA CYS A 189 3.70 -18.52 15.63
C CYS A 189 2.87 -19.28 14.58
N ASN A 190 3.57 -20.09 13.81
CA ASN A 190 3.02 -21.01 12.81
C ASN A 190 1.97 -22.01 13.32
N ALA A 191 1.72 -22.12 14.63
CA ALA A 191 0.69 -23.01 15.16
C ALA A 191 -0.74 -22.49 14.91
N VAL A 192 -0.88 -21.23 14.51
CA VAL A 192 -2.17 -20.63 14.14
C VAL A 192 -2.47 -20.94 12.67
N GLU A 193 -3.11 -22.08 12.42
CA GLU A 193 -3.34 -22.60 11.06
C GLU A 193 -4.16 -21.65 10.17
N GLU A 194 -5.12 -20.92 10.74
CA GLU A 194 -5.98 -19.96 10.04
C GLU A 194 -5.21 -18.80 9.39
N LEU A 195 -4.01 -18.47 9.88
CA LEU A 195 -3.14 -17.45 9.29
C LEU A 195 -2.27 -17.98 8.14
N GLY A 196 -2.23 -19.31 7.95
CA GLY A 196 -1.36 -19.96 6.98
C GLY A 196 0.12 -19.93 7.40
N GLN A 197 0.99 -20.25 6.45
CA GLN A 197 2.43 -20.36 6.68
C GLN A 197 3.22 -19.46 5.73
N LEU A 198 4.12 -18.67 6.30
CA LEU A 198 5.02 -17.80 5.52
C LEU A 198 6.04 -18.60 4.70
N LEU A 199 6.58 -19.68 5.27
CA LEU A 199 7.60 -20.49 4.62
C LEU A 199 7.03 -21.45 3.56
N ASP A 200 5.77 -21.87 3.72
CA ASP A 200 5.10 -22.76 2.77
C ASP A 200 4.22 -22.00 1.75
N HIS A 201 4.10 -20.67 1.90
CA HIS A 201 3.26 -19.82 1.05
C HIS A 201 1.81 -20.29 0.99
N THR A 202 1.15 -20.42 2.15
CA THR A 202 -0.24 -20.93 2.25
C THR A 202 -1.20 -19.93 2.91
N GLY A 203 -2.50 -20.16 2.76
CA GLY A 203 -3.56 -19.41 3.45
C GLY A 203 -3.55 -17.89 3.15
N PRO A 204 -3.91 -17.05 4.15
CA PRO A 204 -3.88 -15.59 4.05
C PRO A 204 -2.52 -15.00 3.65
N VAL A 205 -1.40 -15.65 4.00
CA VAL A 205 -0.07 -15.21 3.54
C VAL A 205 0.04 -15.29 2.03
N ALA A 206 -0.29 -16.44 1.43
CA ALA A 206 -0.28 -16.64 -0.02
C ALA A 206 -1.23 -15.70 -0.77
N ALA A 207 -2.39 -15.42 -0.19
CA ALA A 207 -3.34 -14.45 -0.73
C ALA A 207 -2.75 -13.03 -0.73
N SER A 208 -2.01 -12.69 0.32
CA SER A 208 -1.35 -11.38 0.44
C SER A 208 -0.16 -11.25 -0.50
N GLU A 209 0.65 -12.29 -0.68
CA GLU A 209 1.73 -12.32 -1.68
C GLU A 209 1.18 -12.14 -3.10
N ARG A 210 0.09 -12.84 -3.45
CA ARG A 210 -0.60 -12.65 -4.75
C ARG A 210 -1.18 -11.25 -4.92
N ASN A 211 -1.80 -10.70 -3.88
CA ASN A 211 -2.31 -9.33 -3.93
C ASN A 211 -1.18 -8.31 -4.11
N ALA A 212 -0.06 -8.49 -3.41
CA ALA A 212 1.10 -7.62 -3.53
C ALA A 212 1.77 -7.76 -4.91
N ALA A 213 1.89 -8.96 -5.46
CA ALA A 213 2.37 -9.19 -6.82
C ALA A 213 1.54 -8.41 -7.87
N ARG A 214 0.21 -8.42 -7.74
CA ARG A 214 -0.70 -7.60 -8.58
C ARG A 214 -0.44 -6.10 -8.44
N ILE A 215 -0.22 -5.61 -7.21
CA ILE A 215 -0.01 -4.18 -6.93
C ILE A 215 1.34 -3.69 -7.49
N PHE A 216 2.40 -4.48 -7.29
CA PHE A 216 3.76 -4.14 -7.72
C PHE A 216 4.06 -4.59 -9.16
N ASN A 217 3.07 -5.15 -9.86
CA ASN A 217 3.18 -5.64 -11.23
C ASN A 217 4.33 -6.66 -11.40
N SER A 218 4.34 -7.69 -10.56
CA SER A 218 5.29 -8.81 -10.63
C SER A 218 4.56 -10.14 -10.84
N ASP A 219 5.23 -11.11 -11.48
CA ASP A 219 4.68 -12.46 -11.65
C ASP A 219 4.57 -13.20 -10.31
N HIS A 220 5.59 -13.02 -9.46
CA HIS A 220 5.67 -13.58 -8.12
C HIS A 220 6.16 -12.52 -7.13
N MET A 221 5.74 -12.65 -5.87
CA MET A 221 6.22 -11.81 -4.77
C MET A 221 6.40 -12.67 -3.51
N PHE A 222 7.51 -12.46 -2.83
CA PHE A 222 7.85 -13.15 -1.59
C PHE A 222 8.05 -12.12 -0.49
N PHE A 223 7.42 -12.33 0.67
CA PHE A 223 7.67 -11.48 1.83
C PHE A 223 8.93 -11.91 2.57
N VAL A 224 9.78 -10.95 2.90
CA VAL A 224 11.05 -11.17 3.60
C VAL A 224 11.11 -10.30 4.85
N THR A 225 11.17 -10.94 6.02
CA THR A 225 11.12 -10.27 7.33
C THR A 225 12.48 -9.83 7.85
N ASN A 226 13.56 -10.04 7.08
CA ASN A 226 14.93 -9.65 7.44
C ASN A 226 15.56 -8.68 6.41
N GLY A 227 14.70 -7.84 5.83
CA GLY A 227 15.04 -6.75 4.90
C GLY A 227 15.66 -7.18 3.56
N THR A 228 15.85 -6.22 2.66
CA THR A 228 16.44 -6.43 1.31
C THR A 228 17.85 -7.01 1.36
N SER A 229 18.57 -6.82 2.47
CA SER A 229 19.85 -7.49 2.69
C SER A 229 19.73 -9.01 2.61
N THR A 230 18.64 -9.59 3.11
CA THR A 230 18.36 -11.03 3.03
C THR A 230 17.77 -11.38 1.68
N SER A 231 16.87 -10.57 1.14
CA SER A 231 16.31 -10.77 -0.21
C SER A 231 17.39 -10.90 -1.28
N ASN A 232 18.40 -10.01 -1.26
CA ASN A 232 19.56 -10.08 -2.14
C ASN A 232 20.28 -11.43 -2.05
N LYS A 233 20.47 -11.95 -0.83
CA LYS A 233 21.12 -13.24 -0.61
C LYS A 233 20.25 -14.40 -1.12
N MET A 234 18.92 -14.33 -0.93
CA MET A 234 18.00 -15.34 -1.45
C MET A 234 18.08 -15.42 -2.97
N VAL A 235 18.02 -14.28 -3.67
CA VAL A 235 18.17 -14.23 -5.14
C VAL A 235 19.51 -14.81 -5.56
N TRP A 236 20.60 -14.44 -4.90
CA TRP A 236 21.94 -14.93 -5.24
C TRP A 236 22.10 -16.43 -4.97
N HIS A 237 21.67 -16.94 -3.82
CA HIS A 237 21.77 -18.36 -3.50
C HIS A 237 20.90 -19.24 -4.40
N ALA A 238 19.82 -18.70 -4.97
CA ALA A 238 19.01 -19.41 -5.95
C ALA A 238 19.66 -19.51 -7.35
N ASN A 239 20.57 -18.58 -7.69
CA ASN A 239 21.06 -18.40 -9.06
C ASN A 239 22.56 -18.65 -9.26
N VAL A 240 23.36 -18.61 -8.18
CA VAL A 240 24.83 -18.56 -8.25
C VAL A 240 25.45 -19.70 -7.46
N ALA A 241 26.31 -20.48 -8.11
CA ALA A 241 27.11 -21.53 -7.50
C ALA A 241 28.58 -21.10 -7.27
N PRO A 242 29.34 -21.80 -6.41
CA PRO A 242 30.75 -21.51 -6.20
C PRO A 242 31.58 -21.55 -7.48
N GLY A 243 32.39 -20.51 -7.70
CA GLY A 243 33.24 -20.36 -8.89
C GLY A 243 32.53 -19.81 -10.12
N ASP A 244 31.22 -19.56 -10.06
CA ASP A 244 30.51 -18.89 -11.15
C ASP A 244 30.94 -17.43 -11.29
N ILE A 245 30.96 -16.94 -12.53
CA ILE A 245 31.19 -15.53 -12.84
C ILE A 245 29.89 -14.76 -12.64
N VAL A 246 29.99 -13.61 -11.99
CA VAL A 246 28.87 -12.70 -11.74
C VAL A 246 29.24 -11.28 -12.14
N VAL A 247 28.34 -10.57 -12.81
CA VAL A 247 28.55 -9.16 -13.21
C VAL A 247 27.86 -8.27 -12.20
N VAL A 248 28.59 -7.32 -11.62
CA VAL A 248 28.10 -6.57 -10.46
C VAL A 248 28.43 -5.09 -10.60
N ASP A 249 27.46 -4.23 -10.36
CA ASP A 249 27.68 -2.80 -10.17
C ASP A 249 28.69 -2.56 -9.04
N ARG A 250 29.76 -1.80 -9.31
CA ARG A 250 30.76 -1.46 -8.27
C ARG A 250 30.16 -0.61 -7.15
N ASN A 251 29.04 0.07 -7.38
CA ASN A 251 28.25 0.79 -6.39
C ASN A 251 27.21 -0.10 -5.67
N CYS A 252 27.45 -1.40 -5.55
CA CYS A 252 26.52 -2.32 -4.92
C CYS A 252 26.44 -2.13 -3.39
N HIS A 253 25.26 -2.43 -2.82
CA HIS A 253 25.08 -2.51 -1.37
C HIS A 253 25.96 -3.62 -0.74
N LYS A 254 26.39 -3.42 0.52
CA LYS A 254 27.26 -4.37 1.27
C LYS A 254 26.73 -5.81 1.27
N SER A 255 25.39 -5.99 1.23
CA SER A 255 24.79 -7.32 1.17
C SER A 255 25.14 -8.11 -0.10
N ILE A 256 25.43 -7.44 -1.22
CA ILE A 256 25.89 -8.09 -2.45
C ILE A 256 27.32 -8.60 -2.28
N LEU A 257 28.18 -7.81 -1.63
CA LEU A 257 29.52 -8.26 -1.26
C LEU A 257 29.45 -9.47 -0.31
N HIS A 258 28.51 -9.47 0.64
CA HIS A 258 28.26 -10.63 1.49
C HIS A 258 27.79 -11.84 0.67
N ALA A 259 26.88 -11.65 -0.29
CA ALA A 259 26.41 -12.71 -1.20
C ALA A 259 27.58 -13.31 -2.01
N ILE A 260 28.45 -12.47 -2.57
CA ILE A 260 29.67 -12.92 -3.28
C ILE A 260 30.55 -13.79 -2.36
N MET A 261 30.79 -13.33 -1.12
CA MET A 261 31.61 -14.08 -0.16
C MET A 261 30.99 -15.44 0.22
N MET A 262 29.68 -15.50 0.46
CA MET A 262 29.01 -16.75 0.89
C MET A 262 28.82 -17.74 -0.26
N THR A 263 28.61 -17.24 -1.48
CA THR A 263 28.46 -18.10 -2.67
C THR A 263 29.80 -18.54 -3.24
N GLY A 264 30.90 -17.84 -2.94
CA GLY A 264 32.21 -18.11 -3.55
C GLY A 264 32.26 -17.73 -5.03
N ALA A 265 31.42 -16.79 -5.46
CA ALA A 265 31.35 -16.29 -6.82
C ALA A 265 32.57 -15.44 -7.19
N ILE A 266 32.85 -15.31 -8.49
CA ILE A 266 33.93 -14.50 -9.04
C ILE A 266 33.33 -13.21 -9.62
N PRO A 267 33.44 -12.05 -8.93
CA PRO A 267 32.79 -10.83 -9.36
C PRO A 267 33.58 -10.09 -10.44
N VAL A 268 32.91 -9.77 -11.55
CA VAL A 268 33.37 -8.83 -12.58
C VAL A 268 32.60 -7.53 -12.40
N PHE A 269 33.30 -6.45 -12.09
CA PHE A 269 32.67 -5.18 -11.73
C PHE A 269 32.41 -4.27 -12.93
N LEU A 270 31.20 -3.68 -12.96
CA LEU A 270 30.86 -2.56 -13.83
C LEU A 270 31.18 -1.25 -13.10
N MET A 271 31.90 -0.36 -13.77
CA MET A 271 32.41 0.86 -13.15
C MET A 271 31.45 2.04 -13.38
N PRO A 272 30.82 2.59 -12.33
CA PRO A 272 30.01 3.79 -12.46
C PRO A 272 30.88 5.02 -12.70
N THR A 273 30.27 6.05 -13.27
CA THR A 273 30.88 7.39 -13.34
C THR A 273 30.80 8.11 -11.99
N ARG A 274 31.51 9.24 -11.85
CA ARG A 274 31.31 10.16 -10.73
C ARG A 274 31.48 11.60 -11.20
N ASN A 275 30.80 12.54 -10.55
CA ASN A 275 31.03 13.97 -10.79
C ASN A 275 32.10 14.54 -9.82
N HIS A 276 32.39 15.84 -9.94
CA HIS A 276 33.40 16.51 -9.12
C HIS A 276 32.99 16.70 -7.65
N TYR A 277 31.72 16.52 -7.31
CA TYR A 277 31.22 16.53 -5.93
C TYR A 277 31.36 15.17 -5.24
N GLY A 278 31.74 14.13 -5.97
CA GLY A 278 31.83 12.75 -5.47
C GLY A 278 30.50 11.98 -5.55
N ILE A 279 29.45 12.57 -6.14
CA ILE A 279 28.19 11.87 -6.41
C ILE A 279 28.45 10.79 -7.47
N ILE A 280 27.98 9.58 -7.19
CA ILE A 280 28.11 8.45 -8.09
C ILE A 280 27.05 8.56 -9.19
N GLY A 281 27.54 8.66 -10.43
CA GLY A 281 26.72 8.70 -11.63
C GLY A 281 26.40 7.29 -12.15
N PRO A 282 25.77 7.19 -13.33
CA PRO A 282 25.41 5.90 -13.89
C PRO A 282 26.65 5.16 -14.41
N ILE A 283 26.55 3.84 -14.50
CA ILE A 283 27.40 2.99 -15.34
C ILE A 283 27.24 3.43 -16.80
N PRO A 284 28.33 3.78 -17.52
CA PRO A 284 28.26 4.11 -18.95
C PRO A 284 27.66 2.99 -19.79
N LYS A 285 26.90 3.33 -20.83
CA LYS A 285 26.31 2.33 -21.75
C LYS A 285 27.33 1.32 -22.30
N SER A 286 28.56 1.76 -22.56
CA SER A 286 29.66 0.92 -23.07
C SER A 286 30.08 -0.21 -22.13
N GLU A 287 29.81 -0.10 -20.82
CA GLU A 287 30.09 -1.14 -19.83
C GLU A 287 29.11 -2.32 -19.93
N PHE A 288 27.91 -2.09 -20.49
CA PHE A 288 26.91 -3.13 -20.74
C PHE A 288 27.07 -3.81 -22.11
N ASP A 289 28.06 -3.43 -22.90
CA ASP A 289 28.35 -4.12 -24.17
C ASP A 289 28.86 -5.55 -23.87
N PRO A 290 28.25 -6.60 -24.44
CA PRO A 290 28.71 -7.98 -24.27
C PRO A 290 30.21 -8.18 -24.54
N GLU A 291 30.77 -7.48 -25.53
CA GLU A 291 32.19 -7.57 -25.86
C GLU A 291 33.06 -6.91 -24.78
N THR A 292 32.59 -5.82 -24.17
CA THR A 292 33.26 -5.22 -23.02
C THR A 292 33.25 -6.15 -21.81
N ILE A 293 32.13 -6.81 -21.53
CA ILE A 293 32.01 -7.77 -20.43
C ILE A 293 32.95 -8.97 -20.67
N ARG A 294 32.96 -9.53 -21.89
CA ARG A 294 33.87 -10.62 -22.28
C ARG A 294 35.33 -10.23 -22.07
N ARG A 295 35.74 -9.06 -22.55
CA ARG A 295 37.10 -8.55 -22.34
C ARG A 295 37.45 -8.38 -20.86
N LYS A 296 36.50 -7.96 -20.01
CA LYS A 296 36.72 -7.88 -18.56
C LYS A 296 36.93 -9.26 -17.95
N ILE A 297 36.17 -10.26 -18.37
CA ILE A 297 36.29 -11.64 -17.92
C ILE A 297 37.67 -12.22 -18.30
N GLU A 298 38.08 -12.06 -19.56
CA GLU A 298 39.37 -12.56 -20.07
C GLU A 298 40.57 -11.93 -19.35
N ASN A 299 40.49 -10.65 -18.99
CA ASN A 299 41.54 -9.95 -18.26
C ASN A 299 41.49 -10.17 -16.74
N HIS A 300 40.47 -10.84 -16.22
CA HIS A 300 40.31 -11.04 -14.78
C HIS A 300 41.11 -12.27 -14.30
N PRO A 301 41.96 -12.17 -13.26
CA PRO A 301 42.88 -13.25 -12.84
C PRO A 301 42.22 -14.58 -12.46
N PHE A 302 40.99 -14.51 -11.93
CA PHE A 302 40.18 -15.66 -11.54
C PHE A 302 39.14 -16.05 -12.61
N ALA A 303 38.34 -15.09 -13.11
CA ALA A 303 37.28 -15.35 -14.09
C ALA A 303 37.80 -15.97 -15.40
N SER A 304 38.96 -15.53 -15.91
CA SER A 304 39.61 -16.13 -17.09
C SER A 304 39.90 -17.63 -16.97
N LYS A 305 39.94 -18.16 -15.74
CA LYS A 305 40.19 -19.58 -15.43
C LYS A 305 38.93 -20.33 -15.01
N ALA A 306 37.78 -19.66 -14.98
CA ALA A 306 36.51 -20.30 -14.63
C ALA A 306 36.15 -21.34 -15.70
N LYS A 307 35.60 -22.48 -15.25
CA LYS A 307 35.15 -23.55 -16.15
C LYS A 307 34.02 -23.08 -17.06
N ASN A 308 33.14 -22.23 -16.53
CA ASN A 308 32.06 -21.60 -17.27
C ASN A 308 32.36 -20.10 -17.36
N GLN A 309 32.54 -19.61 -18.59
CA GLN A 309 32.82 -18.20 -18.87
C GLN A 309 31.53 -17.36 -18.99
N LYS A 310 30.34 -17.99 -19.05
CA LYS A 310 29.06 -17.29 -19.13
C LYS A 310 28.67 -16.75 -17.74
N PRO A 311 28.47 -15.43 -17.58
CA PRO A 311 28.00 -14.89 -16.31
C PRO A 311 26.61 -15.40 -15.94
N ARG A 312 26.39 -15.65 -14.64
CA ARG A 312 25.11 -16.20 -14.14
C ARG A 312 24.10 -15.12 -13.80
N ILE A 313 24.56 -14.02 -13.23
CA ILE A 313 23.72 -12.92 -12.77
C ILE A 313 24.39 -11.58 -13.05
N LEU A 314 23.58 -10.60 -13.44
CA LEU A 314 23.93 -9.18 -13.43
C LEU A 314 23.22 -8.54 -12.25
N THR A 315 23.91 -7.79 -11.39
CA THR A 315 23.29 -7.01 -10.31
C THR A 315 23.56 -5.52 -10.45
N ILE A 316 22.52 -4.68 -10.50
CA ILE A 316 22.62 -3.21 -10.66
C ILE A 316 21.83 -2.49 -9.56
N THR A 317 22.38 -1.39 -9.02
CA THR A 317 21.66 -0.53 -8.06
C THR A 317 20.81 0.50 -8.82
N GLN A 318 19.48 0.39 -8.75
CA GLN A 318 18.56 1.32 -9.44
C GLN A 318 17.39 1.79 -8.54
N GLY A 319 17.18 3.09 -8.35
CA GLY A 319 18.09 4.21 -8.68
C GLY A 319 19.39 4.17 -7.87
N THR A 320 20.36 5.01 -8.23
CA THR A 320 21.48 5.27 -7.31
C THR A 320 20.98 5.93 -6.04
N TYR A 321 21.79 5.94 -4.98
CA TYR A 321 21.46 6.59 -3.72
C TYR A 321 21.07 8.07 -3.91
N ASP A 322 21.71 8.74 -4.86
CA ASP A 322 21.49 10.15 -5.19
C ASP A 322 20.39 10.38 -6.25
N GLY A 323 19.62 9.36 -6.61
CA GLY A 323 18.44 9.49 -7.48
C GLY A 323 18.71 9.40 -8.98
N VAL A 324 19.86 8.89 -9.41
CA VAL A 324 20.11 8.63 -10.83
C VAL A 324 19.42 7.34 -11.25
N LEU A 325 18.51 7.43 -12.23
CA LEU A 325 17.77 6.30 -12.77
C LEU A 325 18.37 5.82 -14.09
N TYR A 326 18.39 4.51 -14.29
CA TYR A 326 18.76 3.90 -15.56
C TYR A 326 17.52 3.67 -16.44
N ASN A 327 17.75 3.48 -17.74
CA ASN A 327 16.78 2.88 -18.62
C ASN A 327 16.90 1.35 -18.54
N ALA A 328 16.07 0.73 -17.68
CA ALA A 328 16.10 -0.71 -17.43
C ALA A 328 15.78 -1.54 -18.68
N GLU A 329 14.83 -1.09 -19.52
CA GLU A 329 14.47 -1.80 -20.76
C GLU A 329 15.65 -1.85 -21.73
N GLN A 330 16.37 -0.75 -21.89
CA GLN A 330 17.57 -0.74 -22.73
C GLN A 330 18.65 -1.69 -22.22
N ILE A 331 18.85 -1.78 -20.89
CA ILE A 331 19.83 -2.71 -20.30
C ILE A 331 19.39 -4.16 -20.56
N LYS A 332 18.09 -4.45 -20.39
CA LYS A 332 17.50 -5.76 -20.66
C LYS A 332 17.71 -6.18 -22.12
N GLU A 333 17.35 -5.33 -23.07
CA GLU A 333 17.54 -5.58 -24.51
C GLU A 333 18.99 -5.89 -24.88
N MET A 334 19.95 -5.20 -24.24
CA MET A 334 21.38 -5.40 -24.52
C MET A 334 21.95 -6.72 -23.96
N LEU A 335 21.35 -7.29 -22.92
CA LEU A 335 21.99 -8.35 -22.12
C LEU A 335 21.16 -9.63 -21.96
N THR A 336 19.87 -9.64 -22.29
CA THR A 336 19.01 -10.82 -22.12
C THR A 336 19.50 -12.07 -22.87
N SER A 337 20.26 -11.94 -23.96
CA SER A 337 20.85 -13.09 -24.66
C SER A 337 22.12 -13.64 -23.99
N GLU A 338 22.78 -12.85 -23.14
CA GLU A 338 24.10 -13.15 -22.59
C GLU A 338 24.05 -13.59 -21.13
N ILE A 339 23.14 -13.00 -20.34
CA ILE A 339 23.02 -13.24 -18.89
C ILE A 339 21.57 -13.59 -18.56
N ASP A 340 21.38 -14.78 -17.97
CA ASP A 340 20.05 -15.36 -17.75
C ASP A 340 19.25 -14.60 -16.67
N THR A 341 19.94 -14.08 -15.64
CA THR A 341 19.31 -13.39 -14.50
C THR A 341 19.79 -11.95 -14.39
N LEU A 342 18.85 -11.00 -14.47
CA LEU A 342 19.08 -9.57 -14.21
C LEU A 342 18.45 -9.22 -12.86
N HIS A 343 19.25 -8.67 -11.95
CA HIS A 343 18.90 -8.37 -10.57
C HIS A 343 19.13 -6.91 -10.22
#